data_AF-A0A329TBP5-F1
#
_entry.id   AF-A0A329TBP5-F1
#
_cell.length_a   1.000
_cell.length_b   1.000
_cell.length_c   1.000
_cell.angle_alpha   90.00
_cell.angle_beta   90.00
_cell.angle_gamma   90.00
#
_symmetry.space_group_name_H-M   'P 1'
#
loop_
_entity.id
_entity.type
_entity.pdbx_description
1 polymer ?
#
loop_
_entity_poly.entity_id
_entity_poly.type
_entity_poly.pdbx_seq_one_letter_code
_entity_poly.pdbx_strand_id
1 'polypeptide(L)' 'MRRFEVGDQVRIDIPDQTDPDHDRLHGRRGRVVGILEDDAGQETADQRDSHLFSVELEDGTVEDLRWRDLRPVPESDS' A
#
# COMPACT_ATOMS: atom_id res chain seq x y z
N MET A 1 13.27 -2.78 7.46
CA MET A 1 12.12 -2.76 8.40
C MET A 1 10.87 -2.75 7.56
N ARG A 2 10.08 -3.83 7.61
CA ARG A 2 8.74 -3.83 7.02
C ARG A 2 7.91 -2.84 7.84
N ARG A 3 7.28 -1.87 7.18
CA ARG A 3 6.59 -0.75 7.85
C ARG A 3 5.10 -1.03 8.09
N PHE A 4 4.59 -2.07 7.44
CA PHE A 4 3.23 -2.57 7.54
C PHE A 4 3.26 -4.10 7.55
N GLU A 5 2.34 -4.70 8.29
CA GLU A 5 2.13 -6.14 8.38
C GLU A 5 0.73 -6.53 7.90
N VAL A 6 0.54 -7.80 7.55
CA VAL A 6 -0.79 -8.32 7.21
C VAL A 6 -1.69 -8.19 8.42
N GLY A 7 -2.79 -7.47 8.26
CA GLY A 7 -3.72 -7.13 9.33
C GLY A 7 -3.74 -5.64 9.68
N ASP A 8 -2.72 -4.88 9.28
CA ASP A 8 -2.63 -3.45 9.60
C ASP A 8 -3.64 -2.61 8.84
N GLN A 9 -4.16 -1.59 9.51
CA GLN A 9 -4.97 -0.56 8.86
C GLN A 9 -4.08 0.52 8.24
N VAL A 10 -4.28 0.75 6.95
CA VAL A 10 -3.53 1.73 6.18
C VAL A 10 -4.48 2.67 5.46
N ARG A 11 -4.02 3.90 5.27
CA ARG A 11 -4.70 4.89 4.43
C ARG A 11 -3.89 5.10 3.17
N ILE A 12 -4.58 5.07 2.04
CA ILE A 12 -4.01 5.36 0.74
C ILE A 12 -3.90 6.87 0.60
N ASP A 13 -2.71 7.33 0.30
CA ASP A 13 -2.31 8.73 0.18
C ASP A 13 -1.41 8.85 -1.04
N ILE A 14 -2.03 8.82 -2.23
CA ILE A 14 -1.35 9.07 -3.51
C ILE A 14 -1.17 10.58 -3.61
N PRO A 15 0.04 11.15 -3.48
CA PRO A 15 0.22 12.60 -3.57
C PRO A 15 0.17 13.11 -5.02
N ASP A 16 0.43 12.23 -5.99
CA ASP A 16 0.43 12.58 -7.41
C ASP A 16 -1.01 12.66 -7.93
N GLN A 17 -1.45 13.87 -8.25
CA GLN A 17 -2.80 14.14 -8.79
C GLN A 17 -2.93 13.76 -10.27
N THR A 18 -1.82 13.47 -10.95
CA THR A 18 -1.84 13.03 -12.35
C THR A 18 -1.99 11.52 -12.48
N ASP A 19 -1.89 10.80 -11.36
CA ASP A 19 -2.11 9.37 -11.31
C ASP A 19 -3.61 9.07 -11.48
N PRO A 20 -4.02 8.19 -12.43
CA PRO A 20 -5.42 7.83 -12.61
C PRO A 20 -6.04 7.17 -11.37
N ASP A 21 -5.22 6.57 -10.51
CA ASP A 21 -5.66 5.95 -9.28
C ASP A 21 -5.79 6.98 -8.15
N HIS A 22 -5.26 8.21 -8.30
CA HIS A 22 -5.44 9.29 -7.35
C HIS A 22 -6.93 9.53 -7.06
N ASP A 23 -7.72 9.81 -8.08
CA ASP A 23 -9.13 10.15 -7.90
C ASP A 23 -9.96 8.98 -7.33
N ARG A 24 -9.49 7.74 -7.51
CA ARG A 24 -10.21 6.52 -7.12
C ARG A 24 -9.79 6.00 -5.76
N LEU A 25 -8.53 6.15 -5.40
CA LEU A 25 -7.90 5.52 -4.23
C LEU A 25 -7.42 6.52 -3.18
N HIS A 26 -7.08 7.76 -3.56
CA HIS A 26 -6.58 8.75 -2.61
C HIS A 26 -7.58 9.00 -1.48
N GLY A 27 -7.10 8.94 -0.24
CA GLY A 27 -7.89 9.13 0.97
C GLY A 27 -8.67 7.89 1.43
N ARG A 28 -8.73 6.82 0.63
CA ARG A 28 -9.39 5.57 1.02
C ARG A 28 -8.60 4.85 2.11
N ARG A 29 -9.33 4.06 2.90
CA ARG A 29 -8.75 3.20 3.93
C ARG A 29 -8.95 1.75 3.54
N GLY A 30 -8.01 0.93 3.98
CA GLY A 30 -8.12 -0.49 3.83
C GLY A 30 -7.22 -1.21 4.82
N ARG A 31 -7.23 -2.53 4.68
CA ARG A 31 -6.45 -3.43 5.52
C ARG A 31 -5.45 -4.17 4.66
N VAL A 32 -4.22 -4.23 5.12
CA VAL A 32 -3.20 -5.03 4.44
C VAL A 32 -3.59 -6.50 4.57
N VAL A 33 -3.88 -7.16 3.45
CA VAL A 33 -4.21 -8.58 3.37
C VAL A 33 -3.05 -9.42 2.85
N GLY A 34 -2.06 -8.78 2.23
CA GLY A 34 -0.88 -9.43 1.68
C GLY A 34 0.28 -8.46 1.51
N ILE A 35 1.49 -9.01 1.48
CA ILE A 35 2.72 -8.27 1.18
C ILE A 35 3.43 -9.05 0.09
N LEU A 36 3.48 -8.49 -1.11
CA LEU A 36 4.26 -9.01 -2.22
C LEU A 36 5.62 -8.34 -2.16
N GLU A 37 6.58 -9.12 -1.68
CA GLU A 37 7.99 -8.82 -1.89
C GLU A 37 8.34 -9.38 -3.27
N ASP A 38 8.71 -8.51 -4.21
CA ASP A 38 9.17 -8.97 -5.51
C ASP A 38 10.53 -9.64 -5.33
N ASP A 39 10.50 -10.96 -5.11
CA ASP A 39 11.65 -11.86 -5.14
C ASP A 39 12.15 -12.08 -6.59
N ALA A 40 11.77 -11.23 -7.55
CA ALA A 40 12.43 -11.14 -8.86
C ALA A 40 13.81 -10.47 -8.71
N GLY A 41 14.70 -11.17 -8.01
CA GLY A 41 16.13 -11.02 -8.25
C GLY A 41 16.40 -11.32 -9.72
N GLN A 42 16.68 -10.28 -10.49
CA GLN A 42 17.81 -10.11 -11.42
C GLN A 42 17.46 -8.96 -12.37
N GLU A 43 18.33 -7.94 -12.36
CA GLU A 43 18.44 -6.93 -13.43
C GLU A 43 17.28 -5.93 -13.60
N THR A 44 17.30 -4.90 -12.77
CA THR A 44 17.64 -3.50 -13.15
C THR A 44 16.78 -2.46 -12.42
N ALA A 45 17.48 -1.52 -11.77
CA ALA A 45 17.02 -0.22 -11.27
C ALA A 45 16.09 -0.19 -10.01
N ASP A 46 16.72 0.14 -8.88
CA ASP A 46 16.17 0.57 -7.57
C ASP A 46 15.34 -0.44 -6.73
N GLN A 47 16.06 -1.33 -6.04
CA GLN A 47 15.58 -2.39 -5.12
C GLN A 47 14.71 -1.91 -3.92
N ARG A 48 14.43 -0.61 -3.78
CA ARG A 48 13.67 -0.05 -2.65
C ARG A 48 12.22 0.29 -2.99
N ASP A 49 11.86 0.25 -4.27
CA ASP A 49 10.49 0.50 -4.75
C ASP A 49 9.71 -0.80 -5.06
N SER A 50 10.30 -1.98 -4.84
CA SER A 50 9.76 -3.28 -5.27
C SER A 50 8.89 -4.02 -4.24
N HIS A 51 8.44 -3.36 -3.18
CA HIS A 51 7.50 -3.96 -2.21
C HIS A 51 6.08 -3.44 -2.46
N LEU A 52 5.21 -4.33 -2.94
CA LEU A 52 3.78 -4.08 -3.10
C LEU A 52 3.01 -4.65 -1.90
N PHE A 53 2.04 -3.89 -1.43
CA PHE A 53 1.18 -4.24 -0.32
C PHE A 53 -0.24 -4.39 -0.86
N SER A 54 -0.81 -5.58 -0.76
CA SER A 54 -2.20 -5.82 -1.12
C SER A 54 -3.08 -5.29 -0.01
N VAL A 55 -3.86 -4.25 -0.31
CA VAL A 55 -4.76 -3.59 0.62
C VAL A 55 -6.19 -3.89 0.19
N GLU A 56 -6.93 -4.59 1.05
CA GLU A 56 -8.37 -4.78 0.90
C GLU A 56 -9.09 -3.54 1.41
N LEU A 57 -9.87 -2.92 0.53
CA LEU A 57 -10.66 -1.73 0.82
C LEU A 57 -12.04 -2.12 1.36
N GLU A 58 -12.72 -1.16 1.97
CA GLU A 58 -14.05 -1.39 2.57
C GLU A 58 -15.14 -1.83 1.57
N ASP A 59 -14.93 -1.64 0.28
CA ASP A 59 -15.83 -2.12 -0.78
C ASP A 59 -15.56 -3.58 -1.20
N GLY A 60 -14.58 -4.24 -0.57
CA GLY A 60 -14.15 -5.61 -0.90
C GLY A 60 -13.19 -5.68 -2.09
N THR A 61 -12.74 -4.55 -2.63
CA THR A 61 -11.71 -4.51 -3.67
C THR A 61 -10.33 -4.66 -3.04
N VAL A 62 -9.47 -5.46 -3.66
CA VAL A 62 -8.07 -5.59 -3.25
C VAL A 62 -7.21 -4.85 -4.25
N GLU A 63 -6.43 -3.89 -3.77
CA GLU A 63 -5.54 -3.06 -4.57
C GLU A 63 -4.09 -3.24 -4.12
N ASP A 64 -3.18 -3.44 -5.08
CA ASP A 64 -1.76 -3.61 -4.80
C ASP A 64 -1.06 -2.24 -4.87
N LEU A 65 -0.63 -1.75 -3.71
CA LEU A 65 -0.10 -0.39 -3.57
C LEU A 65 1.34 -0.38 -3.07
N ARG A 66 2.08 0.66 -3.44
CA ARG A 66 3.45 0.85 -2.97
C ARG A 66 3.44 1.39 -1.55
N TRP A 67 4.46 1.05 -0.77
CA TRP A 67 4.62 1.57 0.58
C TRP A 67 4.65 3.10 0.68
N ARG A 68 5.03 3.82 -0.39
CA ARG A 68 5.10 5.28 -0.46
C ARG A 68 3.71 5.93 -0.53
N ASP A 69 2.75 5.21 -1.08
CA ASP A 69 1.35 5.64 -1.21
C ASP A 69 0.51 5.17 -0.02
N LEU A 70 1.12 4.44 0.92
CA LEU A 70 0.48 4.02 2.16
C LEU A 70 0.92 4.89 3.34
N ARG A 71 -0.03 5.18 4.21
CA ARG A 71 0.20 5.87 5.48
C ARG A 71 -0.34 5.00 6.62
N PRO A 72 0.40 4.90 7.74
CA PRO A 72 -0.12 4.24 8.93
C PRO A 72 -1.34 5.00 9.42
N VAL A 73 -2.43 4.27 9.68
CA VAL A 73 -3.51 4.78 10.51
C VAL A 73 -3.10 4.49 11.94
N PRO A 74 -3.04 5.48 12.85
CA PRO A 74 -2.80 5.17 14.25
C PRO A 74 -3.92 4.23 14.69
N GLU A 75 -3.54 3.02 15.14
CA GLU A 75 -4.45 2.20 15.93
C GLU A 75 -4.90 3.11 17.07
N SER A 76 -6.20 3.38 17.14
CA SER A 76 -6.73 4.15 18.25
C SER A 76 -6.57 3.28 19.48
N ASP A 77 -5.46 3.47 20.17
CA ASP A 77 -5.10 2.90 21.48
C ASP A 77 -6.38 2.85 22.32
N SER A 78 -6.91 1.64 22.53
CA SER A 78 -8.13 1.38 23.32
C SER A 78 -7.80 0.38 24.42
#